data_AF-A0A933UCX2-F1
#
_entry.id   AF-A0A933UCX2-F1
#
_cell.length_a   1.000
_cell.length_b   1.000
_cell.length_c   1.000
_cell.angle_alpha   90.00
_cell.angle_beta   90.00
_cell.angle_gamma   90.00
#
_symmetry.space_group_name_H-M   'P 1'
#
loop_
_entity.id
_entity.type
_entity.pdbx_description
1 polymer ?
#
loop_
_entity_poly.entity_id
_entity_poly.type
_entity_poly.pdbx_seq_one_letter_code
_entity_poly.pdbx_strand_id
1 'polypeptide(L)'
;MHCVIKKLVLPLLIAALAPAVMGFSLLGPFKPWQVTAIGYNISGNEIGAPMELPAAYRWNVTNVTYAFDESFIKYFGTNGMKAVDDAFAILNNLPPASRINLDDYPLDTKLQNYTAYQAGILDIKSITMTMMMFEMGLAEPERWVWCLRGRNTETIGGVTYTNYLVIKQNYDPYTLKPSSIVNGVTYTYQIQDPIAPQNYADAIESPVGVSERLAYSSVASGTLLPGDFYFGLSRDDVGGIKFLLSTNNLAVEGVLTNVTGNILGAGAFGWVPWFGGTNAVLTTNFFNTTNLAGLTNGSNFVAVGLRGGGNKITFTKVYYDSLLGSAFQPITNGYLDNVLVTNKLIQQRLQRVISQPDIVFVAEDLGLFNNIDPFLTATTGTAGWVNNDAINGLATAGGPGVIQGQVRLSFTTLLPYFLNQTPNQLGEIFYNPVLNLSVGTVWGSFDHTAKPPIIYPEYMNLTVEDLLGLLSRYTNSIPR
;
A
#
# COMPACT_ATOMS: atom_id res chain seq x y z
N MET A 1 -69.88 -11.43 10.83
CA MET A 1 -69.14 -12.08 11.94
C MET A 1 -68.19 -13.11 11.33
N HIS A 2 -66.88 -12.81 11.31
CA HIS A 2 -65.79 -13.64 10.75
C HIS A 2 -65.88 -13.92 9.21
N CYS A 3 -64.79 -13.89 8.41
CA CYS A 3 -63.55 -14.70 8.39
C CYS A 3 -63.84 -16.18 8.02
N VAL A 4 -63.12 -16.88 7.13
CA VAL A 4 -61.88 -16.64 6.32
C VAL A 4 -62.13 -17.27 4.90
N ILE A 5 -61.28 -17.45 3.86
CA ILE A 5 -59.83 -17.35 3.55
C ILE A 5 -59.67 -16.81 2.10
N LYS A 6 -58.59 -16.08 1.74
CA LYS A 6 -58.07 -15.99 0.35
C LYS A 6 -56.88 -16.93 0.18
N LYS A 7 -56.86 -17.79 -0.85
CA LYS A 7 -55.71 -18.68 -1.13
C LYS A 7 -54.50 -17.85 -1.55
N LEU A 8 -53.42 -17.87 -0.76
CA LEU A 8 -52.10 -17.48 -1.26
C LEU A 8 -51.57 -18.60 -2.16
N VAL A 9 -51.01 -18.20 -3.31
CA VAL A 9 -50.00 -18.98 -4.03
C VAL A 9 -48.69 -18.22 -3.87
N LEU A 10 -47.70 -18.85 -3.23
CA LEU A 10 -46.40 -18.26 -2.98
C LEU A 10 -45.42 -18.68 -4.09
N PRO A 11 -44.95 -17.77 -4.97
CA PRO A 11 -43.77 -18.04 -5.77
C PRO A 11 -42.54 -17.99 -4.84
N LEU A 12 -41.86 -19.12 -4.68
CA LEU A 12 -40.70 -19.26 -3.81
C LEU A 12 -39.46 -18.62 -4.47
N LEU A 13 -39.36 -17.29 -4.45
CA LEU A 13 -38.20 -16.56 -4.95
C LEU A 13 -37.03 -16.65 -3.96
N ILE A 14 -36.44 -17.83 -3.82
CA ILE A 14 -35.05 -17.95 -3.35
C ILE A 14 -34.16 -17.50 -4.52
N ALA A 15 -34.08 -16.18 -4.70
CA ALA A 15 -32.87 -15.60 -5.22
C ALA A 15 -31.77 -15.94 -4.22
N ALA A 16 -30.94 -16.93 -4.54
CA ALA A 16 -29.71 -17.12 -3.80
C ALA A 16 -28.91 -15.83 -3.97
N LEU A 17 -28.83 -15.04 -2.90
CA LEU A 17 -27.88 -13.94 -2.79
C LEU A 17 -26.50 -14.57 -2.86
N ALA A 18 -25.95 -14.66 -4.08
CA ALA A 18 -24.52 -14.80 -4.24
C ALA A 18 -23.91 -13.64 -3.42
N PRO A 19 -22.98 -13.93 -2.49
CA PRO A 19 -22.30 -12.86 -1.79
C PRO A 19 -21.74 -11.91 -2.85
N ALA A 20 -21.86 -10.60 -2.62
CA ALA A 20 -21.33 -9.61 -3.55
C ALA A 20 -19.86 -9.95 -3.79
N VAL A 21 -19.56 -10.43 -4.98
CA VAL A 21 -18.21 -10.79 -5.41
C VAL A 21 -17.50 -9.46 -5.58
N MET A 22 -16.47 -9.20 -4.81
CA MET A 22 -15.74 -7.92 -4.81
C MET A 22 -14.28 -8.20 -5.17
N GLY A 23 -13.29 -7.38 -4.80
CA GLY A 23 -11.99 -7.46 -5.45
C GLY A 23 -10.83 -6.69 -4.82
N PHE A 24 -9.79 -7.42 -4.41
CA PHE A 24 -8.46 -6.87 -4.13
C PHE A 24 -7.41 -7.38 -5.13
N SER A 25 -6.37 -6.57 -5.40
CA SER A 25 -5.19 -6.95 -6.18
C SER A 25 -3.94 -7.02 -5.32
N LEU A 26 -2.98 -7.85 -5.74
CA LEU A 26 -1.73 -8.12 -5.03
C LEU A 26 -0.55 -7.48 -5.72
N LEU A 27 0.41 -6.95 -4.96
CA LEU A 27 1.63 -6.33 -5.48
C LEU A 27 2.85 -7.25 -5.35
N GLY A 28 3.77 -7.14 -6.29
CA GLY A 28 5.10 -7.74 -6.25
C GLY A 28 6.04 -7.14 -7.30
N PRO A 29 7.27 -7.65 -7.42
CA PRO A 29 8.22 -7.20 -8.42
C PRO A 29 7.74 -7.45 -9.86
N PHE A 30 8.08 -6.54 -10.77
CA PHE A 30 7.80 -6.67 -12.21
C PHE A 30 8.32 -8.01 -12.76
N LYS A 31 7.39 -8.83 -13.28
CA LYS A 31 7.72 -10.06 -14.00
C LYS A 31 8.31 -9.72 -15.38
N PRO A 32 9.10 -10.60 -16.02
CA PRO A 32 9.72 -10.32 -17.33
C PRO A 32 8.77 -9.99 -18.49
N TRP A 33 7.45 -10.19 -18.32
CA TRP A 33 6.43 -9.83 -19.30
C TRP A 33 5.67 -8.54 -18.97
N GLN A 34 5.79 -8.01 -17.75
CA GLN A 34 5.13 -6.78 -17.30
C GLN A 34 5.97 -5.58 -17.72
N VAL A 35 5.77 -5.15 -18.98
CA VAL A 35 6.59 -4.12 -19.64
C VAL A 35 5.76 -2.92 -20.08
N THR A 36 6.41 -1.77 -20.21
CA THR A 36 5.79 -0.47 -20.56
C THR A 36 4.95 -0.51 -21.84
N ALA A 37 5.32 -1.32 -22.83
CA ALA A 37 4.55 -1.46 -24.07
C ALA A 37 3.12 -2.02 -23.87
N ILE A 38 2.80 -2.57 -22.70
CA ILE A 38 1.48 -3.10 -22.33
C ILE A 38 1.01 -2.65 -20.92
N GLY A 39 1.34 -1.41 -20.51
CA GLY A 39 0.70 -0.74 -19.36
C GLY A 39 1.40 -0.83 -18.00
N TYR A 40 2.61 -1.42 -17.92
CA TYR A 40 3.35 -1.57 -16.65
C TYR A 40 4.59 -0.68 -16.58
N ASN A 41 4.84 -0.06 -15.42
CA ASN A 41 5.90 0.91 -15.21
C ASN A 41 5.86 2.05 -16.25
N ILE A 42 4.71 2.70 -16.37
CA ILE A 42 4.46 3.77 -17.34
C ILE A 42 5.26 5.03 -16.98
N SER A 43 5.36 5.33 -15.68
CA SER A 43 5.99 6.55 -15.15
C SER A 43 7.46 6.42 -14.77
N GLY A 44 8.00 5.19 -14.70
CA GLY A 44 9.32 4.92 -14.11
C GLY A 44 9.34 4.90 -12.57
N ASN A 45 8.25 5.30 -11.92
CA ASN A 45 8.11 5.44 -10.46
C ASN A 45 7.03 4.50 -9.88
N GLU A 46 6.62 3.46 -10.62
CA GLU A 46 5.75 2.41 -10.11
C GLU A 46 6.57 1.44 -9.24
N ILE A 47 6.15 1.24 -7.99
CA ILE A 47 6.81 0.36 -7.00
C ILE A 47 6.98 -1.09 -7.49
N GLY A 48 5.98 -1.60 -8.20
CA GLY A 48 5.84 -3.00 -8.61
C GLY A 48 4.62 -3.20 -9.52
N ALA A 49 4.24 -4.46 -9.73
CA ALA A 49 3.18 -4.88 -10.66
C ALA A 49 2.23 -5.91 -10.03
N PRO A 50 1.05 -6.17 -10.62
CA PRO A 50 0.08 -7.09 -10.05
C PRO A 50 0.50 -8.57 -10.11
N MET A 51 0.16 -9.33 -9.08
CA MET A 51 0.53 -10.74 -8.87
C MET A 51 -0.69 -11.65 -8.75
N GLU A 52 -0.55 -12.93 -9.10
CA GLU A 52 -1.57 -13.94 -8.79
C GLU A 52 -1.48 -14.36 -7.32
N LEU A 53 -2.58 -14.88 -6.77
CA LEU A 53 -2.68 -15.32 -5.36
C LEU A 53 -1.51 -16.19 -4.86
N PRO A 54 -0.97 -17.19 -5.60
CA PRO A 54 0.15 -18.00 -5.12
C PRO A 54 1.49 -17.25 -5.10
N ALA A 55 1.59 -16.11 -5.80
CA ALA A 55 2.81 -15.33 -5.96
C ALA A 55 2.82 -14.03 -5.11
N ALA A 56 1.95 -13.95 -4.10
CA ALA A 56 1.79 -12.80 -3.21
C ALA A 56 3.05 -12.47 -2.40
N TYR A 57 3.22 -11.18 -2.08
CA TYR A 57 4.26 -10.68 -1.17
C TYR A 57 3.65 -10.18 0.14
N ARG A 58 4.35 -10.39 1.27
CA ARG A 58 3.91 -9.95 2.61
C ARG A 58 5.09 -9.71 3.56
N TRP A 59 4.89 -8.93 4.61
CA TRP A 59 5.76 -9.01 5.79
C TRP A 59 5.47 -10.30 6.55
N ASN A 60 6.50 -11.05 6.94
CA ASN A 60 6.37 -12.24 7.80
C ASN A 60 6.77 -11.99 9.27
N VAL A 61 6.88 -10.72 9.67
CA VAL A 61 7.14 -10.29 11.05
C VAL A 61 5.93 -9.57 11.63
N THR A 62 5.66 -9.78 12.92
CA THR A 62 4.49 -9.22 13.62
C THR A 62 4.67 -7.78 14.06
N ASN A 63 5.90 -7.24 14.01
CA ASN A 63 6.22 -5.86 14.35
C ASN A 63 7.09 -5.23 13.27
N VAL A 64 6.63 -4.09 12.74
CA VAL A 64 7.30 -3.27 11.73
C VAL A 64 7.47 -1.87 12.33
N THR A 65 8.65 -1.30 12.25
CA THR A 65 8.99 -0.02 12.90
C THR A 65 8.95 1.15 11.92
N TYR A 66 8.39 2.28 12.32
CA TYR A 66 8.36 3.48 11.47
C TYR A 66 8.89 4.72 12.18
N ALA A 67 9.52 5.62 11.42
CA ALA A 67 10.08 6.86 11.93
C ALA A 67 10.04 7.98 10.88
N PHE A 68 10.46 9.18 11.29
CA PHE A 68 10.47 10.39 10.48
C PHE A 68 11.91 10.89 10.35
N ASP A 69 12.31 11.20 9.13
CA ASP A 69 13.56 11.89 8.85
C ASP A 69 13.45 13.38 9.19
N GLU A 70 14.59 14.01 9.53
CA GLU A 70 14.65 15.43 9.86
C GLU A 70 14.09 16.35 8.75
N SER A 71 14.21 15.96 7.47
CA SER A 71 13.58 16.68 6.34
C SER A 71 12.05 16.70 6.43
N PHE A 72 11.43 15.56 6.76
CA PHE A 72 9.98 15.47 6.96
C PHE A 72 9.56 16.32 8.15
N ILE A 73 10.32 16.27 9.26
CA ILE A 73 10.04 17.08 10.45
C ILE A 73 10.14 18.58 10.13
N LYS A 74 11.14 19.01 9.36
CA LYS A 74 11.32 20.41 8.92
C LYS A 74 10.22 20.93 8.00
N TYR A 75 9.68 20.07 7.13
CA TYR A 75 8.68 20.46 6.13
C TYR A 75 7.25 20.34 6.66
N PHE A 76 6.91 19.20 7.29
CA PHE A 76 5.55 18.86 7.74
C PHE A 76 5.28 19.10 9.22
N GLY A 77 6.33 19.32 10.02
CA GLY A 77 6.19 19.61 11.44
C GLY A 77 5.54 18.50 12.27
N THR A 78 5.17 18.85 13.49
CA THR A 78 4.48 17.92 14.40
C THR A 78 3.07 17.55 13.92
N ASN A 79 2.44 18.42 13.13
CA ASN A 79 1.09 18.22 12.59
C ASN A 79 1.07 17.12 11.50
N GLY A 80 1.99 17.15 10.53
CA GLY A 80 2.07 16.10 9.53
C GLY A 80 2.62 14.78 10.09
N MET A 81 3.49 14.82 11.10
CA MET A 81 3.85 13.62 11.87
C MET A 81 2.61 12.98 12.52
N LYS A 82 1.68 13.78 13.04
CA LYS A 82 0.41 13.28 13.59
C LYS A 82 -0.50 12.71 12.50
N ALA A 83 -0.55 13.33 11.31
CA ALA A 83 -1.34 12.79 10.19
C ALA A 83 -0.86 11.39 9.75
N VAL A 84 0.45 11.15 9.77
CA VAL A 84 1.05 9.82 9.54
C VAL A 84 0.74 8.86 10.71
N ASP A 85 0.83 9.32 11.96
CA ASP A 85 0.46 8.50 13.13
C ASP A 85 -1.03 8.09 13.11
N ASP A 86 -1.92 8.97 12.67
CA ASP A 86 -3.37 8.69 12.52
C ASP A 86 -3.62 7.62 11.43
N ALA A 87 -2.86 7.64 10.33
CA ALA A 87 -2.89 6.58 9.32
C ALA A 87 -2.44 5.23 9.90
N PHE A 88 -1.33 5.19 10.65
CA PHE A 88 -0.90 3.98 11.35
C PHE A 88 -1.86 3.53 12.44
N ALA A 89 -2.60 4.44 13.08
CA ALA A 89 -3.66 4.08 14.04
C ALA A 89 -4.79 3.30 13.35
N ILE A 90 -5.21 3.69 12.14
CA ILE A 90 -6.19 2.95 11.33
C ILE A 90 -5.69 1.53 11.05
N LEU A 91 -4.43 1.37 10.58
CA LEU A 91 -3.84 0.05 10.31
C LEU A 91 -3.70 -0.80 11.57
N ASN A 92 -3.25 -0.21 12.68
CA ASN A 92 -3.06 -0.89 13.97
C ASN A 92 -4.39 -1.28 14.64
N ASN A 93 -5.49 -0.60 14.34
CA ASN A 93 -6.82 -0.92 14.86
C ASN A 93 -7.45 -2.17 14.23
N LEU A 94 -6.92 -2.67 13.11
CA LEU A 94 -7.36 -3.94 12.52
C LEU A 94 -7.24 -5.10 13.54
N PRO A 95 -8.28 -5.93 13.71
CA PRO A 95 -8.15 -7.17 14.47
C PRO A 95 -7.25 -8.16 13.70
N PRO A 96 -6.74 -9.22 14.34
CA PRO A 96 -6.01 -10.27 13.63
C PRO A 96 -6.87 -10.86 12.50
N ALA A 97 -6.24 -11.25 11.38
CA ALA A 97 -6.91 -11.73 10.16
C ALA A 97 -7.91 -12.88 10.41
N SER A 98 -7.60 -13.77 11.36
CA SER A 98 -8.50 -14.84 11.80
C SER A 98 -9.77 -14.37 12.55
N ARG A 99 -9.91 -13.08 12.82
CA ARG A 99 -11.06 -12.42 13.44
C ARG A 99 -11.67 -11.30 12.59
N ILE A 100 -11.12 -11.00 11.40
CA ILE A 100 -11.70 -10.01 10.49
C ILE A 100 -13.00 -10.58 9.90
N ASN A 101 -14.15 -10.02 10.28
CA ASN A 101 -15.36 -10.09 9.47
C ASN A 101 -15.29 -9.00 8.40
N LEU A 102 -15.51 -9.32 7.12
CA LEU A 102 -15.48 -8.29 6.07
C LEU A 102 -16.81 -7.53 6.00
N ASP A 103 -17.89 -8.02 6.60
CA ASP A 103 -19.18 -7.34 6.60
C ASP A 103 -19.22 -6.14 7.58
N ASP A 104 -18.20 -6.02 8.45
CA ASP A 104 -18.03 -4.90 9.39
C ASP A 104 -17.41 -3.65 8.70
N TYR A 105 -16.96 -3.77 7.44
CA TYR A 105 -16.20 -2.73 6.73
C TYR A 105 -16.99 -2.10 5.58
N PRO A 106 -16.92 -0.77 5.40
CA PRO A 106 -17.66 -0.05 4.35
C PRO A 106 -17.08 -0.33 2.95
N LEU A 107 -17.93 -0.19 1.94
CA LEU A 107 -17.53 -0.24 0.53
C LEU A 107 -16.86 1.08 0.07
N ASP A 108 -17.25 2.21 0.66
CA ASP A 108 -16.67 3.51 0.33
C ASP A 108 -16.12 4.16 1.60
N THR A 109 -14.85 4.54 1.56
CA THR A 109 -14.19 5.34 2.61
C THR A 109 -13.74 6.72 2.14
N LYS A 110 -13.96 7.06 0.86
CA LYS A 110 -13.56 8.32 0.25
C LYS A 110 -14.61 9.40 0.53
N LEU A 111 -14.20 10.41 1.30
CA LEU A 111 -15.01 11.60 1.58
C LEU A 111 -14.29 12.84 1.08
N GLN A 112 -15.05 13.94 0.90
CA GLN A 112 -14.56 15.17 0.30
C GLN A 112 -14.80 16.35 1.24
N ASN A 113 -13.72 17.06 1.59
CA ASN A 113 -13.76 18.33 2.31
C ASN A 113 -13.78 19.47 1.27
N TYR A 114 -14.92 20.14 1.13
CA TYR A 114 -15.12 21.15 0.08
C TYR A 114 -14.18 22.36 0.19
N THR A 115 -13.76 22.73 1.41
CA THR A 115 -12.80 23.81 1.63
C THR A 115 -11.41 23.42 1.12
N ALA A 116 -10.97 22.20 1.44
CA ALA A 116 -9.70 21.65 0.94
C ALA A 116 -9.71 21.42 -0.58
N TYR A 117 -10.85 21.01 -1.15
CA TYR A 117 -11.06 20.87 -2.60
C TYR A 117 -10.89 22.21 -3.32
N GLN A 118 -11.57 23.26 -2.83
CA GLN A 118 -11.47 24.61 -3.40
C GLN A 118 -10.06 25.20 -3.29
N ALA A 119 -9.30 24.86 -2.24
CA ALA A 119 -7.95 25.36 -2.01
C ALA A 119 -6.83 24.47 -2.59
N GLY A 120 -7.14 23.36 -3.29
CA GLY A 120 -6.13 22.52 -3.95
C GLY A 120 -5.27 21.65 -3.00
N ILE A 121 -5.79 21.30 -1.82
CA ILE A 121 -5.04 20.65 -0.74
C ILE A 121 -5.13 19.10 -0.82
N LEU A 122 -4.00 18.40 -0.78
CA LEU A 122 -3.90 16.93 -0.72
C LEU A 122 -3.67 16.43 0.73
N ASP A 123 -4.40 15.41 1.18
CA ASP A 123 -4.32 14.90 2.55
C ASP A 123 -3.19 13.88 2.79
N ILE A 124 -2.20 14.28 3.59
CA ILE A 124 -1.02 13.47 3.95
C ILE A 124 -1.40 12.14 4.63
N LYS A 125 -2.45 12.12 5.47
CA LYS A 125 -2.92 10.89 6.14
C LYS A 125 -3.39 9.87 5.11
N SER A 126 -4.25 10.29 4.18
CA SER A 126 -4.84 9.39 3.17
C SER A 126 -3.81 8.88 2.17
N ILE A 127 -2.86 9.72 1.75
CA ILE A 127 -1.76 9.33 0.86
C ILE A 127 -0.77 8.38 1.57
N THR A 128 -0.53 8.59 2.87
CA THR A 128 0.19 7.62 3.71
C THR A 128 -0.51 6.27 3.73
N MET A 129 -1.84 6.24 3.86
CA MET A 129 -2.61 4.99 3.81
C MET A 129 -2.44 4.28 2.45
N THR A 130 -2.49 5.00 1.32
CA THR A 130 -2.23 4.47 -0.02
C THR A 130 -0.83 3.83 -0.11
N MET A 131 0.21 4.58 0.26
CA MET A 131 1.60 4.09 0.21
C MET A 131 1.79 2.85 1.09
N MET A 132 1.11 2.80 2.23
CA MET A 132 1.10 1.63 3.11
C MET A 132 0.32 0.43 2.54
N MET A 133 -0.66 0.59 1.65
CA MET A 133 -1.28 -0.56 0.97
C MET A 133 -0.27 -1.24 0.04
N PHE A 134 0.50 -0.45 -0.71
CA PHE A 134 1.58 -0.97 -1.55
C PHE A 134 2.65 -1.69 -0.72
N GLU A 135 3.18 -1.05 0.32
CA GLU A 135 4.19 -1.66 1.21
C GLU A 135 3.65 -2.78 2.11
N MET A 136 2.33 -3.02 2.13
CA MET A 136 1.74 -4.22 2.74
C MET A 136 1.55 -5.38 1.76
N GLY A 137 1.70 -5.16 0.45
CA GLY A 137 1.59 -6.18 -0.60
C GLY A 137 0.30 -6.13 -1.44
N LEU A 138 -0.44 -5.02 -1.42
CA LEU A 138 -1.61 -4.80 -2.28
C LEU A 138 -1.30 -3.88 -3.47
N ALA A 139 -1.96 -4.10 -4.60
CA ALA A 139 -1.89 -3.25 -5.78
C ALA A 139 -3.25 -2.62 -6.07
N GLU A 140 -3.28 -1.53 -6.84
CA GLU A 140 -4.48 -0.80 -7.29
C GLU A 140 -5.59 -1.74 -7.84
N PRO A 141 -6.64 -2.08 -7.09
CA PRO A 141 -7.56 -3.14 -7.51
C PRO A 141 -8.45 -2.70 -8.68
N GLU A 142 -8.75 -1.40 -8.79
CA GLU A 142 -9.50 -0.82 -9.91
C GLU A 142 -8.71 -0.70 -11.22
N ARG A 143 -7.37 -0.65 -11.19
CA ARG A 143 -6.47 -0.62 -12.38
C ARG A 143 -6.01 -2.02 -12.81
N TRP A 144 -6.14 -3.00 -11.92
CA TRP A 144 -5.72 -4.38 -12.18
C TRP A 144 -6.91 -5.35 -12.23
N VAL A 145 -8.11 -4.83 -12.51
CA VAL A 145 -9.28 -5.63 -12.87
C VAL A 145 -9.04 -6.33 -14.20
N TRP A 146 -8.47 -5.62 -15.18
CA TRP A 146 -8.38 -6.03 -16.59
C TRP A 146 -6.99 -5.78 -17.19
N CYS A 147 -5.99 -6.53 -16.74
CA CYS A 147 -4.60 -6.29 -17.13
C CYS A 147 -4.26 -6.85 -18.52
N LEU A 148 -3.49 -6.12 -19.33
CA LEU A 148 -2.87 -6.68 -20.54
C LEU A 148 -1.80 -7.72 -20.16
N ARG A 149 -1.89 -8.94 -20.69
CA ARG A 149 -0.90 -10.02 -20.50
C ARG A 149 0.00 -10.24 -21.72
N GLY A 150 -0.45 -9.81 -22.90
CA GLY A 150 0.32 -9.93 -24.13
C GLY A 150 -0.27 -9.12 -25.28
N ARG A 151 0.61 -8.66 -26.16
CA ARG A 151 0.31 -7.90 -27.38
C ARG A 151 1.05 -8.56 -28.53
N ASN A 152 0.34 -8.87 -29.61
CA ASN A 152 0.92 -9.41 -30.84
C ASN A 152 0.49 -8.51 -32.02
N THR A 153 1.43 -8.18 -32.92
CA THR A 153 1.17 -7.30 -34.07
C THR A 153 1.62 -8.00 -35.35
N GLU A 154 0.70 -8.21 -36.29
CA GLU A 154 0.92 -8.94 -37.54
C GLU A 154 0.46 -8.10 -38.73
N THR A 155 1.28 -8.03 -39.79
CA THR A 155 0.93 -7.32 -41.03
C THR A 155 0.62 -8.31 -42.14
N ILE A 156 -0.64 -8.36 -42.58
CA ILE A 156 -1.13 -9.28 -43.60
C ILE A 156 -1.72 -8.46 -44.75
N GLY A 157 -1.21 -8.65 -45.97
CA GLY A 157 -1.67 -7.92 -47.16
C GLY A 157 -1.44 -6.40 -47.10
N GLY A 158 -0.53 -5.92 -46.24
CA GLY A 158 -0.31 -4.50 -45.98
C GLY A 158 -1.20 -3.90 -44.89
N VAL A 159 -2.17 -4.65 -44.36
CA VAL A 159 -2.97 -4.24 -43.20
C VAL A 159 -2.32 -4.79 -41.92
N THR A 160 -2.10 -3.94 -40.93
CA THR A 160 -1.57 -4.33 -39.62
C THR A 160 -2.69 -4.57 -38.62
N TYR A 161 -2.67 -5.73 -37.98
CA TYR A 161 -3.60 -6.14 -36.93
C TYR A 161 -2.83 -6.26 -35.61
N THR A 162 -3.34 -5.66 -34.55
CA THR A 162 -2.80 -5.83 -33.19
C THR A 162 -3.83 -6.56 -32.33
N ASN A 163 -3.42 -7.68 -31.74
CA ASN A 163 -4.24 -8.57 -30.93
C ASN A 163 -3.74 -8.56 -29.48
N TYR A 164 -4.70 -8.63 -28.53
CA TYR A 164 -4.44 -8.51 -27.10
C TYR A 164 -4.95 -9.72 -26.33
N LEU A 165 -4.11 -10.21 -25.42
CA LEU A 165 -4.53 -11.12 -24.35
C LEU A 165 -4.78 -10.31 -23.08
N VAL A 166 -6.03 -10.23 -22.65
CA VAL A 166 -6.44 -9.55 -21.40
C VAL A 166 -6.67 -10.62 -20.33
N ILE A 167 -6.21 -10.36 -19.11
CA ILE A 167 -6.43 -11.19 -17.93
C ILE A 167 -7.02 -10.35 -16.80
N LYS A 168 -7.16 -10.95 -15.62
CA LYS A 168 -7.52 -10.25 -14.38
C LYS A 168 -6.47 -10.58 -13.32
N GLN A 169 -6.06 -9.61 -12.53
CA GLN A 169 -5.22 -9.82 -11.33
C GLN A 169 -5.91 -9.27 -10.06
N ASN A 170 -7.24 -9.29 -10.08
CA ASN A 170 -8.11 -8.83 -9.00
C ASN A 170 -9.00 -9.98 -8.53
N TYR A 171 -9.08 -10.21 -7.22
CA TYR A 171 -9.60 -11.42 -6.58
C TYR A 171 -10.62 -11.13 -5.48
N ASP A 172 -11.72 -11.88 -5.50
CA ASP A 172 -12.76 -11.78 -4.49
C ASP A 172 -12.29 -12.24 -3.10
N PRO A 173 -12.38 -11.40 -2.04
CA PRO A 173 -11.81 -11.71 -0.73
C PRO A 173 -12.53 -12.82 0.05
N TYR A 174 -13.65 -13.34 -0.46
CA TYR A 174 -14.35 -14.49 0.10
C TYR A 174 -14.06 -15.81 -0.62
N THR A 175 -14.11 -15.82 -1.96
CA THR A 175 -13.97 -17.04 -2.79
C THR A 175 -12.63 -17.18 -3.49
N LEU A 176 -11.78 -16.14 -3.45
CA LEU A 176 -10.47 -16.06 -4.11
C LEU A 176 -10.53 -16.30 -5.63
N LYS A 177 -11.67 -15.96 -6.25
CA LYS A 177 -11.89 -16.07 -7.70
C LYS A 177 -11.61 -14.73 -8.39
N PRO A 178 -11.14 -14.73 -9.65
CA PRO A 178 -10.94 -13.49 -10.42
C PRO A 178 -12.24 -12.68 -10.58
N SER A 179 -12.22 -11.42 -10.15
CA SER A 179 -13.40 -10.55 -10.06
C SER A 179 -13.43 -9.47 -11.15
N SER A 180 -14.59 -8.83 -11.36
CA SER A 180 -14.74 -7.60 -12.16
C SER A 180 -15.27 -6.44 -11.31
N ILE A 181 -15.23 -6.60 -9.99
CA ILE A 181 -15.95 -5.73 -9.06
C ILE A 181 -14.98 -5.35 -7.95
N VAL A 182 -14.89 -4.06 -7.64
CA VAL A 182 -14.21 -3.53 -6.46
C VAL A 182 -15.22 -2.74 -5.66
N ASN A 183 -15.31 -3.02 -4.35
CA ASN A 183 -16.20 -2.32 -3.43
C ASN A 183 -17.66 -2.23 -3.92
N GLY A 184 -18.14 -3.28 -4.60
CA GLY A 184 -19.47 -3.35 -5.20
C GLY A 184 -19.66 -2.61 -6.52
N VAL A 185 -18.70 -1.81 -6.98
CA VAL A 185 -18.68 -1.19 -8.31
C VAL A 185 -18.13 -2.18 -9.33
N THR A 186 -18.88 -2.44 -10.41
CA THR A 186 -18.44 -3.32 -11.51
C THR A 186 -17.65 -2.52 -12.54
N TYR A 187 -16.56 -3.09 -13.06
CA TYR A 187 -15.67 -2.48 -14.04
C TYR A 187 -15.64 -3.27 -15.35
N THR A 188 -15.72 -2.56 -16.46
CA THR A 188 -15.37 -3.02 -17.82
C THR A 188 -14.06 -2.35 -18.25
N TYR A 189 -13.54 -2.69 -19.42
CA TYR A 189 -12.35 -2.06 -20.00
C TYR A 189 -12.55 -1.65 -21.46
N GLN A 190 -11.70 -0.75 -21.96
CA GLN A 190 -11.45 -0.52 -23.38
C GLN A 190 -9.94 -0.59 -23.66
N ILE A 191 -9.55 -1.13 -24.82
CA ILE A 191 -8.14 -1.10 -25.24
C ILE A 191 -7.86 0.22 -25.93
N GLN A 192 -6.85 0.96 -25.46
CA GLN A 192 -6.30 2.12 -26.16
C GLN A 192 -4.84 1.83 -26.56
N ASP A 193 -4.54 2.01 -27.85
CA ASP A 193 -3.21 1.81 -28.45
C ASP A 193 -3.09 2.70 -29.70
N PRO A 194 -2.11 3.62 -29.79
CA PRO A 194 -1.17 4.02 -28.74
C PRO A 194 -1.76 5.04 -27.75
N ILE A 195 -1.25 5.03 -26.52
CA ILE A 195 -1.44 6.08 -25.51
C ILE A 195 -0.19 6.97 -25.50
N ALA A 196 -0.37 8.27 -25.71
CA ALA A 196 0.69 9.28 -25.65
C ALA A 196 0.89 9.78 -24.20
N PRO A 197 2.09 10.25 -23.81
CA PRO A 197 3.29 10.40 -24.64
C PRO A 197 4.17 9.16 -24.79
N GLN A 198 4.14 8.18 -23.87
CA GLN A 198 5.08 7.05 -23.88
C GLN A 198 4.83 5.99 -25.00
N ASN A 199 3.74 6.12 -25.77
CA ASN A 199 3.38 5.23 -26.88
C ASN A 199 3.26 3.75 -26.45
N TYR A 200 2.35 3.50 -25.51
CA TYR A 200 2.03 2.17 -24.99
C TYR A 200 0.59 1.76 -25.29
N ALA A 201 0.26 0.49 -25.06
CA ALA A 201 -1.11 0.01 -25.04
C ALA A 201 -1.55 -0.24 -23.59
N ASP A 202 -2.83 0.02 -23.30
CA ASP A 202 -3.42 -0.32 -22.00
C ASP A 202 -4.90 -0.73 -22.14
N ALA A 203 -5.44 -1.37 -21.11
CA ALA A 203 -6.81 -1.87 -21.01
C ALA A 203 -7.63 -1.05 -19.99
N ILE A 204 -7.69 0.26 -20.24
CA ILE A 204 -8.27 1.30 -19.37
C ILE A 204 -9.63 0.87 -18.81
N GLU A 205 -9.71 0.69 -17.49
CA GLU A 205 -10.97 0.39 -16.82
C GLU A 205 -11.96 1.56 -16.79
N SER A 206 -13.26 1.23 -16.79
CA SER A 206 -14.35 2.18 -16.60
C SER A 206 -15.48 1.56 -15.75
N PRO A 207 -16.06 2.31 -14.80
CA PRO A 207 -17.13 1.81 -13.95
C PRO A 207 -18.44 1.67 -14.73
N VAL A 208 -19.19 0.60 -14.44
CA VAL A 208 -20.44 0.25 -15.12
C VAL A 208 -21.63 0.74 -14.31
N GLY A 209 -22.38 1.72 -14.85
CA GLY A 209 -23.66 2.16 -14.30
C GLY A 209 -23.59 3.08 -13.08
N VAL A 210 -22.40 3.54 -12.69
CA VAL A 210 -22.19 4.54 -11.63
C VAL A 210 -21.28 5.67 -12.11
N SER A 211 -21.32 6.82 -11.44
CA SER A 211 -20.40 7.93 -11.68
C SER A 211 -19.01 7.65 -11.10
N GLU A 212 -17.96 8.08 -11.79
CA GLU A 212 -16.55 7.94 -11.37
C GLU A 212 -16.28 8.43 -9.93
N ARG A 213 -17.00 9.46 -9.45
CA ARG A 213 -16.89 9.97 -8.06
C ARG A 213 -17.26 8.94 -6.97
N LEU A 214 -18.10 7.96 -7.31
CA LEU A 214 -18.51 6.84 -6.42
C LEU A 214 -17.75 5.55 -6.74
N ALA A 215 -16.81 5.63 -7.69
CA ALA A 215 -15.92 4.57 -8.08
C ALA A 215 -14.50 4.91 -7.58
N TYR A 216 -13.59 3.94 -7.71
CA TYR A 216 -12.19 4.10 -7.29
C TYR A 216 -12.10 4.44 -5.79
N SER A 217 -12.83 3.68 -4.97
CA SER A 217 -13.01 3.92 -3.53
C SER A 217 -12.02 3.14 -2.66
N SER A 218 -11.24 2.22 -3.23
CA SER A 218 -10.23 1.50 -2.48
C SER A 218 -9.08 2.43 -2.07
N VAL A 219 -8.56 2.23 -0.87
CA VAL A 219 -7.36 2.96 -0.40
C VAL A 219 -6.16 2.58 -1.26
N ALA A 220 -6.06 1.33 -1.69
CA ALA A 220 -5.03 0.83 -2.59
C ALA A 220 -5.05 1.45 -4.00
N SER A 221 -6.15 2.07 -4.46
CA SER A 221 -6.19 2.80 -5.74
C SER A 221 -5.44 4.13 -5.71
N GLY A 222 -5.37 4.79 -4.54
CA GLY A 222 -4.69 6.10 -4.43
C GLY A 222 -5.31 7.27 -5.20
N THR A 223 -6.47 7.08 -5.86
CA THR A 223 -7.17 8.04 -6.73
C THR A 223 -7.92 9.14 -5.94
N LEU A 224 -7.14 9.91 -5.19
CA LEU A 224 -7.57 11.08 -4.44
C LEU A 224 -7.39 12.35 -5.28
N LEU A 225 -8.45 13.13 -5.45
CA LEU A 225 -8.34 14.51 -5.92
C LEU A 225 -8.03 15.44 -4.74
N PRO A 226 -7.58 16.69 -4.97
CA PRO A 226 -7.50 17.69 -3.92
C PRO A 226 -8.82 17.82 -3.15
N GLY A 227 -8.76 17.83 -1.82
CA GLY A 227 -9.91 17.81 -0.92
C GLY A 227 -10.53 16.44 -0.66
N ASP A 228 -10.15 15.37 -1.37
CA ASP A 228 -10.56 14.01 -1.03
C ASP A 228 -9.68 13.42 0.07
N PHE A 229 -10.28 12.59 0.93
CA PHE A 229 -9.58 11.89 2.00
C PHE A 229 -10.28 10.56 2.34
N TYR A 230 -9.51 9.59 2.81
CA TYR A 230 -10.00 8.37 3.41
C TYR A 230 -10.25 8.55 4.91
N PHE A 231 -11.36 8.03 5.44
CA PHE A 231 -11.60 7.93 6.89
C PHE A 231 -11.24 6.56 7.50
N GLY A 232 -10.95 5.57 6.65
CA GLY A 232 -10.65 4.19 7.03
C GLY A 232 -10.31 3.35 5.80
N LEU A 233 -10.11 2.05 6.01
CA LEU A 233 -9.90 1.08 4.92
C LEU A 233 -11.24 0.58 4.37
N SER A 234 -11.32 0.40 3.05
CA SER A 234 -12.49 -0.22 2.43
C SER A 234 -12.51 -1.73 2.64
N ARG A 235 -13.65 -2.34 2.36
CA ARG A 235 -13.90 -3.78 2.51
C ARG A 235 -12.92 -4.65 1.74
N ASP A 236 -12.50 -4.22 0.55
CA ASP A 236 -11.54 -4.95 -0.28
C ASP A 236 -10.08 -4.72 0.12
N ASP A 237 -9.69 -3.52 0.57
CA ASP A 237 -8.36 -3.29 1.17
C ASP A 237 -8.15 -4.26 2.34
N VAL A 238 -9.16 -4.35 3.22
CA VAL A 238 -9.17 -5.26 4.37
C VAL A 238 -9.28 -6.73 3.95
N GLY A 239 -9.96 -7.02 2.84
CA GLY A 239 -9.99 -8.33 2.19
C GLY A 239 -8.60 -8.81 1.77
N GLY A 240 -7.83 -7.94 1.10
CA GLY A 240 -6.45 -8.21 0.70
C GLY A 240 -5.50 -8.38 1.89
N ILE A 241 -5.55 -7.47 2.87
CA ILE A 241 -4.77 -7.60 4.11
C ILE A 241 -5.10 -8.91 4.84
N LYS A 242 -6.39 -9.28 4.91
CA LYS A 242 -6.84 -10.55 5.49
C LYS A 242 -6.29 -11.76 4.74
N PHE A 243 -6.26 -11.73 3.41
CA PHE A 243 -5.65 -12.81 2.61
C PHE A 243 -4.14 -12.93 2.86
N LEU A 244 -3.40 -11.82 2.83
CA LEU A 244 -1.94 -11.81 3.02
C LEU A 244 -1.52 -12.28 4.43
N LEU A 245 -2.23 -11.82 5.46
CA LEU A 245 -1.95 -12.14 6.86
C LEU A 245 -2.62 -13.42 7.35
N SER A 246 -3.44 -14.09 6.53
CA SER A 246 -4.11 -15.35 6.87
C SER A 246 -3.10 -16.44 7.25
N THR A 247 -3.29 -17.06 8.42
CA THR A 247 -2.51 -18.23 8.86
C THR A 247 -2.63 -19.43 7.91
N ASN A 248 -3.63 -19.42 7.01
CA ASN A 248 -3.89 -20.48 6.05
C ASN A 248 -3.33 -20.16 4.65
N ASN A 249 -2.83 -18.94 4.43
CA ASN A 249 -2.07 -18.57 3.25
C ASN A 249 -0.63 -19.09 3.42
N LEU A 250 -0.38 -20.33 3.00
CA LEU A 250 0.87 -21.04 3.25
C LEU A 250 1.89 -20.83 2.12
N ALA A 251 3.10 -20.38 2.48
CA ALA A 251 4.24 -20.23 1.59
C ALA A 251 5.52 -20.80 2.24
N VAL A 252 6.45 -21.29 1.42
CA VAL A 252 7.81 -21.60 1.88
C VAL A 252 8.61 -20.30 1.87
N GLU A 253 9.09 -19.89 3.04
CA GLU A 253 9.74 -18.59 3.22
C GLU A 253 10.83 -18.67 4.29
N GLY A 254 11.85 -17.80 4.17
CA GLY A 254 12.85 -17.58 5.20
C GLY A 254 12.40 -16.54 6.23
N VAL A 255 12.91 -16.66 7.46
CA VAL A 255 12.92 -15.51 8.39
C VAL A 255 13.75 -14.36 7.82
N LEU A 256 13.47 -13.12 8.22
CA LEU A 256 14.29 -11.97 7.83
C LEU A 256 15.75 -12.14 8.31
N THR A 257 16.69 -11.56 7.55
CA THR A 257 18.14 -11.69 7.80
C THR A 257 18.60 -11.19 9.17
N ASN A 258 17.83 -10.28 9.79
CA ASN A 258 18.07 -9.74 11.12
C ASN A 258 17.38 -10.52 12.27
N VAL A 259 16.93 -11.76 12.01
CA VAL A 259 16.24 -12.62 12.98
C VAL A 259 17.15 -13.76 13.45
N THR A 260 17.14 -14.00 14.76
CA THR A 260 17.87 -15.11 15.41
C THR A 260 16.96 -15.89 16.36
N GLY A 261 17.35 -17.11 16.73
CA GLY A 261 16.67 -17.87 17.77
C GLY A 261 16.83 -17.20 19.14
N ASN A 262 15.74 -17.01 19.88
CA ASN A 262 15.79 -16.41 21.21
C ASN A 262 16.15 -17.48 22.25
N ILE A 263 17.36 -17.37 22.81
CA ILE A 263 17.95 -18.30 23.78
C ILE A 263 17.63 -17.90 25.24
N LEU A 264 17.06 -16.71 25.47
CA LEU A 264 16.88 -16.18 26.83
C LEU A 264 15.71 -16.85 27.59
N GLY A 265 15.92 -16.98 28.90
CA GLY A 265 15.02 -17.69 29.82
C GLY A 265 13.61 -17.10 29.91
N ALA A 266 12.69 -17.90 30.48
CA ALA A 266 11.28 -17.55 30.55
C ALA A 266 11.01 -16.22 31.28
N GLY A 267 10.55 -15.21 30.53
CA GLY A 267 10.08 -13.93 31.09
C GLY A 267 9.96 -12.78 30.08
N ALA A 268 10.82 -12.73 29.06
CA ALA A 268 10.94 -11.56 28.18
C ALA A 268 9.86 -11.49 27.08
N PHE A 269 8.75 -10.81 27.36
CA PHE A 269 7.89 -10.17 26.35
C PHE A 269 7.89 -8.66 26.60
N GLY A 270 8.38 -7.88 25.65
CA GLY A 270 8.47 -6.42 25.73
C GLY A 270 9.78 -5.88 25.15
N TRP A 271 9.85 -4.55 25.00
CA TRP A 271 11.08 -3.84 24.60
C TRP A 271 12.22 -4.13 25.58
N VAL A 272 13.34 -4.66 25.09
CA VAL A 272 14.58 -4.77 25.85
C VAL A 272 15.61 -3.83 25.22
N PRO A 273 15.98 -2.71 25.88
CA PRO A 273 17.08 -1.87 25.42
C PRO A 273 18.39 -2.66 25.41
N TRP A 274 19.15 -2.54 24.32
CA TRP A 274 20.45 -3.20 24.20
C TRP A 274 21.50 -2.53 25.11
N PHE A 275 21.63 -3.03 26.33
CA PHE A 275 22.77 -2.71 27.19
C PHE A 275 24.00 -3.48 26.72
N GLY A 276 24.98 -2.77 26.16
CA GLY A 276 26.24 -3.34 25.69
C GLY A 276 27.04 -3.94 26.86
N GLY A 277 26.86 -5.24 27.12
CA GLY A 277 27.45 -5.94 28.25
C GLY A 277 27.95 -7.33 27.87
N THR A 278 29.23 -7.42 27.47
CA THR A 278 29.89 -8.69 27.17
C THR A 278 30.15 -9.49 28.45
N ASN A 279 29.16 -10.23 28.94
CA ASN A 279 29.35 -11.37 29.85
C ASN A 279 28.10 -12.25 29.92
N ALA A 280 28.20 -13.48 29.42
CA ALA A 280 27.19 -14.50 29.66
C ALA A 280 27.29 -15.00 31.12
N VAL A 281 26.33 -14.60 31.97
CA VAL A 281 26.32 -15.01 33.38
C VAL A 281 26.03 -16.51 33.49
N LEU A 282 27.06 -17.27 33.86
CA LEU A 282 27.04 -18.72 33.99
C LEU A 282 26.11 -19.17 35.13
N THR A 283 24.96 -19.76 34.80
CA THR A 283 24.13 -20.54 35.75
C THR A 283 23.93 -21.97 35.28
N THR A 284 25.04 -22.71 35.29
CA THR A 284 25.16 -24.17 35.51
C THR A 284 23.89 -25.03 35.42
N ASN A 285 23.70 -25.71 34.28
CA ASN A 285 23.38 -27.15 34.22
C ASN A 285 23.43 -27.69 32.77
N PHE A 286 24.60 -27.56 32.12
CA PHE A 286 24.89 -28.22 30.85
C PHE A 286 25.81 -29.43 31.09
N PHE A 287 25.22 -30.61 31.21
CA PHE A 287 25.95 -31.88 31.17
C PHE A 287 25.68 -32.60 29.84
N ASN A 288 26.74 -33.20 29.27
CA ASN A 288 26.70 -34.16 28.16
C ASN A 288 26.52 -33.63 26.70
N THR A 289 27.25 -32.58 26.31
CA THR A 289 27.51 -32.29 24.87
C THR A 289 29.01 -32.05 24.59
N THR A 290 29.76 -33.12 24.34
CA THR A 290 31.18 -33.07 23.95
C THR A 290 31.35 -32.69 22.47
N ASN A 291 31.12 -31.42 22.11
CA ASN A 291 31.51 -30.83 20.82
C ASN A 291 31.44 -29.28 20.85
N LEU A 292 32.04 -28.65 21.87
CA LEU A 292 31.99 -27.19 22.09
C LEU A 292 33.06 -26.41 21.30
N ALA A 293 33.27 -26.77 20.03
CA ALA A 293 34.21 -26.12 19.11
C ALA A 293 33.57 -26.01 17.70
N GLY A 294 32.47 -25.26 17.61
CA GLY A 294 31.72 -25.11 16.35
C GLY A 294 30.41 -24.30 16.42
N LEU A 295 29.83 -24.08 17.61
CA LEU A 295 28.62 -23.25 17.76
C LEU A 295 28.96 -21.76 17.92
N THR A 296 29.34 -21.12 16.82
CA THR A 296 29.30 -19.65 16.65
C THR A 296 28.01 -19.17 15.97
N ASN A 297 26.99 -20.02 15.91
CA ASN A 297 25.78 -19.79 15.13
C ASN A 297 24.53 -20.17 15.96
N GLY A 298 23.55 -19.26 16.02
CA GLY A 298 22.36 -19.36 16.91
C GLY A 298 21.27 -20.29 16.37
N SER A 299 21.65 -21.42 15.79
CA SER A 299 20.90 -22.12 14.73
C SER A 299 19.96 -23.24 15.19
N ASN A 300 19.43 -23.19 16.42
CA ASN A 300 18.48 -24.21 16.89
C ASN A 300 17.01 -23.80 16.61
N PHE A 301 16.75 -23.31 15.40
CA PHE A 301 15.44 -22.90 14.91
C PHE A 301 15.34 -23.12 13.39
N VAL A 302 14.12 -23.27 12.89
CA VAL A 302 13.84 -23.50 11.46
C VAL A 302 13.88 -22.17 10.70
N ALA A 303 15.00 -21.86 10.05
CA ALA A 303 15.16 -20.60 9.33
C ALA A 303 14.25 -20.51 8.09
N VAL A 304 14.29 -21.51 7.21
CA VAL A 304 13.41 -21.63 6.04
C VAL A 304 12.40 -22.75 6.27
N GLY A 305 11.12 -22.50 6.01
CA GLY A 305 10.05 -23.48 6.21
C GLY A 305 8.69 -22.98 5.72
N LEU A 306 7.69 -23.87 5.76
CA LEU A 306 6.32 -23.57 5.34
C LEU A 306 5.61 -22.77 6.45
N ARG A 307 5.18 -21.54 6.14
CA ARG A 307 4.57 -20.60 7.09
C ARG A 307 3.26 -20.02 6.57
N GLY A 308 2.33 -19.80 7.49
CA GLY A 308 1.16 -18.95 7.28
C GLY A 308 1.51 -17.47 7.38
N GLY A 309 0.59 -16.60 6.98
CA GLY A 309 0.69 -15.17 7.28
C GLY A 309 0.68 -14.92 8.79
N GLY A 310 1.31 -13.82 9.23
CA GLY A 310 1.57 -13.54 10.65
C GLY A 310 0.33 -13.28 11.53
N ASN A 311 -0.88 -13.41 11.00
CA ASN A 311 -2.18 -13.09 11.59
C ASN A 311 -2.40 -11.62 11.99
N LYS A 312 -1.39 -10.91 12.52
CA LYS A 312 -1.42 -9.46 12.73
C LYS A 312 -0.02 -8.85 12.58
N ILE A 313 0.06 -7.73 11.86
CA ILE A 313 1.19 -6.79 11.91
C ILE A 313 0.82 -5.67 12.90
N THR A 314 1.81 -5.14 13.62
CA THR A 314 1.68 -3.91 14.41
C THR A 314 2.79 -2.95 14.01
N PHE A 315 2.41 -1.77 13.53
CA PHE A 315 3.31 -0.69 13.17
C PHE A 315 3.67 0.13 14.41
N THR A 316 4.95 0.28 14.71
CA THR A 316 5.43 0.90 15.96
C THR A 316 6.29 2.11 15.65
N LYS A 317 5.91 3.29 16.16
CA LYS A 317 6.72 4.51 16.07
C LYS A 317 7.99 4.32 16.89
N VAL A 318 9.15 4.66 16.32
CA VAL A 318 10.46 4.55 16.98
C VAL A 318 11.21 5.88 16.93
N TYR A 319 12.06 6.12 17.93
CA TYR A 319 12.93 7.29 17.95
C TYR A 319 14.05 7.15 16.93
N TYR A 320 14.19 8.15 16.07
CA TYR A 320 15.21 8.26 15.02
C TYR A 320 15.61 9.73 14.92
N ASP A 321 16.91 9.97 14.80
CA ASP A 321 17.51 11.28 14.59
C ASP A 321 18.55 11.11 13.48
N SER A 322 18.26 11.66 12.30
CA SER A 322 19.15 11.59 11.14
C SER A 322 20.16 12.73 11.09
N LEU A 323 19.99 13.80 11.89
CA LEU A 323 20.89 14.94 11.90
C LEU A 323 22.16 14.68 12.72
N LEU A 324 22.02 14.07 13.90
CA LEU A 324 23.16 13.79 14.79
C LEU A 324 24.08 12.68 14.27
N GLY A 325 23.65 11.90 13.26
CA GLY A 325 24.36 10.68 12.83
C GLY A 325 24.50 9.62 13.94
N SER A 326 23.84 9.82 15.08
CA SER A 326 23.90 8.94 16.23
C SER A 326 23.15 7.65 15.92
N ALA A 327 23.86 6.53 15.94
CA ALA A 327 23.31 5.22 15.58
C ALA A 327 21.96 4.97 16.27
N PHE A 328 20.95 4.68 15.46
CA PHE A 328 19.63 4.23 15.91
C PHE A 328 19.80 3.12 16.94
N GLN A 329 19.24 3.32 18.14
CA GLN A 329 19.49 2.44 19.27
C GLN A 329 18.86 1.06 18.99
N PRO A 330 19.67 -0.02 18.85
CA PRO A 330 19.15 -1.27 18.29
C PRO A 330 18.06 -1.89 19.18
N ILE A 331 16.92 -2.18 18.55
CA ILE A 331 15.73 -2.72 19.22
C ILE A 331 15.72 -4.23 19.02
N THR A 332 15.63 -4.99 20.12
CA THR A 332 15.44 -6.44 20.05
C THR A 332 13.98 -6.80 20.28
N ASN A 333 13.25 -7.11 19.20
CA ASN A 333 11.84 -7.49 19.25
C ASN A 333 11.69 -9.03 19.27
N GLY A 334 11.26 -9.58 20.41
CA GLY A 334 10.94 -11.00 20.56
C GLY A 334 9.53 -11.35 20.06
N TYR A 335 9.39 -12.44 19.30
CA TYR A 335 8.10 -12.90 18.79
C TYR A 335 8.00 -14.44 18.70
N LEU A 336 6.77 -14.94 18.50
CA LEU A 336 6.49 -16.35 18.21
C LEU A 336 6.31 -16.54 16.71
N ASP A 337 7.07 -17.47 16.14
CA ASP A 337 6.95 -17.91 14.76
C ASP A 337 6.29 -19.30 14.71
N ASN A 338 5.44 -19.50 13.70
CA ASN A 338 4.56 -20.66 13.52
C ASN A 338 4.91 -21.38 12.22
N VAL A 339 5.80 -22.37 12.30
CA VAL A 339 6.35 -23.08 11.15
C VAL A 339 5.80 -24.50 11.05
N LEU A 340 5.36 -24.91 9.86
CA LEU A 340 4.84 -26.25 9.60
C LEU A 340 5.99 -27.17 9.15
N VAL A 341 6.25 -28.21 9.95
CA VAL A 341 7.32 -29.19 9.71
C VAL A 341 6.72 -30.58 9.76
N THR A 342 6.86 -31.35 8.67
CA THR A 342 6.36 -32.74 8.56
C THR A 342 4.88 -32.85 8.99
N ASN A 343 4.04 -31.96 8.45
CA ASN A 343 2.60 -31.82 8.75
C ASN A 343 2.23 -31.49 10.21
N LYS A 344 3.20 -31.09 11.05
CA LYS A 344 2.99 -30.61 12.41
C LYS A 344 3.31 -29.12 12.52
N LEU A 345 2.46 -28.35 13.20
CA LEU A 345 2.76 -26.98 13.56
C LEU A 345 3.74 -26.95 14.74
N ILE A 346 4.86 -26.25 14.57
CA ILE A 346 5.87 -26.00 15.60
C ILE A 346 5.88 -24.49 15.87
N GLN A 347 5.82 -24.12 17.15
CA GLN A 347 6.03 -22.75 17.59
C GLN A 347 7.48 -22.57 18.05
N GLN A 348 8.17 -21.59 17.51
CA GLN A 348 9.55 -21.25 17.90
C GLN A 348 9.67 -19.80 18.34
N ARG A 349 10.57 -19.54 19.29
CA ARG A 349 10.82 -18.19 19.84
C ARG A 349 11.95 -17.55 19.07
N LEU A 350 11.63 -16.46 18.36
CA LEU A 350 12.59 -15.70 17.57
C LEU A 350 12.77 -14.31 18.18
N GLN A 351 13.89 -13.68 17.87
CA GLN A 351 14.16 -12.28 18.18
C GLN A 351 14.70 -11.58 16.94
N ARG A 352 14.20 -10.38 16.68
CA ARG A 352 14.60 -9.54 15.56
C ARG A 352 15.40 -8.35 16.05
N VAL A 353 16.62 -8.17 15.55
CA VAL A 353 17.48 -7.02 15.89
C VAL A 353 17.30 -5.93 14.84
N ILE A 354 16.57 -4.88 15.19
CA ILE A 354 16.26 -3.75 14.32
C ILE A 354 17.33 -2.68 14.59
N SER A 355 18.23 -2.46 13.63
CA SER A 355 19.35 -1.50 13.71
C SER A 355 19.08 -0.16 13.01
N GLN A 356 17.93 -0.04 12.35
CA GLN A 356 17.37 1.17 11.74
C GLN A 356 15.86 0.96 11.55
N PRO A 357 15.03 2.02 11.47
CA PRO A 357 13.59 1.85 11.26
C PRO A 357 13.28 1.09 9.96
N ASP A 358 12.26 0.23 9.99
CA ASP A 358 11.84 -0.53 8.81
C ASP A 358 11.25 0.37 7.72
N ILE A 359 10.57 1.46 8.13
CA ILE A 359 9.95 2.47 7.28
C ILE A 359 10.41 3.85 7.75
N VAL A 360 10.90 4.70 6.83
CA VAL A 360 11.26 6.09 7.14
C VAL A 360 10.48 7.05 6.23
N PHE A 361 9.79 8.01 6.85
CA PHE A 361 9.07 9.10 6.18
C PHE A 361 10.00 10.28 5.93
N VAL A 362 10.05 10.78 4.69
CA VAL A 362 11.04 11.76 4.22
C VAL A 362 10.37 12.85 3.36
N ALA A 363 10.92 14.06 3.35
CA ALA A 363 10.53 15.12 2.42
C ALA A 363 11.73 15.49 1.54
N GLU A 364 11.61 15.38 0.22
CA GLU A 364 12.71 15.67 -0.72
C GLU A 364 12.23 16.22 -2.06
N ASP A 365 13.15 16.73 -2.88
CA ASP A 365 12.88 16.99 -4.29
C ASP A 365 12.88 15.64 -5.04
N LEU A 366 11.70 15.22 -5.50
CA LEU A 366 11.51 13.98 -6.27
C LEU A 366 11.68 14.17 -7.78
N GLY A 367 11.99 15.37 -8.24
CA GLY A 367 12.07 15.70 -9.66
C GLY A 367 10.71 15.66 -10.37
N LEU A 368 10.76 15.62 -11.70
CA LEU A 368 9.61 15.84 -12.58
C LEU A 368 9.30 14.62 -13.47
N PHE A 369 8.04 14.20 -13.47
CA PHE A 369 7.45 13.38 -14.52
C PHE A 369 7.31 14.20 -15.81
N ASN A 370 7.57 13.57 -16.96
CA ASN A 370 7.55 14.19 -18.31
C ASN A 370 8.34 15.52 -18.43
N ASN A 371 9.27 15.81 -17.51
CA ASN A 371 9.98 17.09 -17.37
C ASN A 371 9.08 18.31 -17.06
N ILE A 372 7.85 18.11 -16.57
CA ILE A 372 6.88 19.19 -16.30
C ILE A 372 6.25 19.05 -14.91
N ASP A 373 5.69 17.88 -14.60
CA ASP A 373 4.85 17.68 -13.41
C ASP A 373 5.67 17.08 -12.26
N PRO A 374 5.71 17.68 -11.05
CA PRO A 374 6.36 17.09 -9.89
C PRO A 374 5.85 15.67 -9.60
N PHE A 375 6.77 14.73 -9.39
CA PHE A 375 6.40 13.49 -8.72
C PHE A 375 5.94 13.82 -7.30
N LEU A 376 4.67 13.54 -6.97
CA LEU A 376 4.10 13.87 -5.67
C LEU A 376 4.71 13.01 -4.54
N THR A 377 4.83 11.70 -4.79
CA THR A 377 5.39 10.74 -3.83
C THR A 377 6.26 9.70 -4.52
N ALA A 378 7.21 9.13 -3.78
CA ALA A 378 7.98 7.98 -4.21
C ALA A 378 8.14 6.98 -3.06
N THR A 379 8.42 5.72 -3.42
CA THR A 379 8.77 4.66 -2.47
C THR A 379 10.07 3.99 -2.90
N THR A 380 10.72 3.29 -1.99
CA THR A 380 11.66 2.22 -2.33
C THR A 380 10.95 1.11 -3.10
N GLY A 381 11.23 1.00 -4.41
CA GLY A 381 10.70 -0.09 -5.24
C GLY A 381 11.05 -1.49 -4.71
N THR A 382 10.33 -2.52 -5.16
CA THR A 382 10.40 -3.90 -4.65
C THR A 382 11.76 -4.61 -4.78
N ALA A 383 12.82 -3.94 -5.24
CA ALA A 383 14.17 -4.50 -5.41
C ALA A 383 14.79 -5.02 -4.09
N GLY A 384 14.34 -4.52 -2.94
CA GLY A 384 14.74 -5.04 -1.62
C GLY A 384 13.98 -6.29 -1.16
N TRP A 385 12.88 -6.67 -1.82
CA TRP A 385 11.98 -7.74 -1.37
C TRP A 385 12.54 -9.14 -1.72
N VAL A 386 12.34 -10.12 -0.84
CA VAL A 386 12.85 -11.49 -1.05
C VAL A 386 11.86 -12.30 -1.89
N ASN A 387 12.23 -12.61 -3.13
CA ASN A 387 11.48 -13.53 -3.99
C ASN A 387 11.77 -15.00 -3.60
N ASN A 388 10.71 -15.76 -3.28
CA ASN A 388 10.80 -17.16 -2.87
C ASN A 388 10.26 -18.16 -3.92
N ASP A 389 9.96 -17.74 -5.18
CA ASP A 389 9.52 -18.58 -6.32
C ASP A 389 10.28 -19.93 -6.34
N ALA A 390 11.61 -19.86 -6.43
CA ALA A 390 12.51 -21.01 -6.50
C ALA A 390 12.45 -21.99 -5.31
N ILE A 391 12.06 -21.56 -4.11
CA ILE A 391 11.93 -22.43 -2.92
C ILE A 391 10.48 -22.89 -2.67
N ASN A 392 9.50 -22.34 -3.39
CA ASN A 392 8.11 -22.80 -3.41
C ASN A 392 7.85 -23.84 -4.52
N GLY A 393 8.81 -24.05 -5.43
CA GLY A 393 8.63 -24.93 -6.58
C GLY A 393 7.71 -24.36 -7.68
N LEU A 394 7.26 -23.11 -7.51
CA LEU A 394 6.73 -22.31 -8.58
C LEU A 394 7.93 -21.83 -9.41
N ALA A 395 7.90 -22.06 -10.72
CA ALA A 395 8.95 -21.57 -11.61
C ALA A 395 8.36 -20.47 -12.49
N THR A 396 8.91 -19.26 -12.41
CA THR A 396 8.51 -18.07 -13.18
C THR A 396 7.15 -17.47 -12.81
N ALA A 397 6.56 -17.85 -11.67
CA ALA A 397 5.43 -17.13 -11.11
C ALA A 397 5.86 -15.75 -10.57
N GLY A 398 7.12 -15.63 -10.15
CA GLY A 398 7.71 -14.39 -9.62
C GLY A 398 7.41 -14.15 -8.15
N GLY A 399 6.96 -15.19 -7.43
CA GLY A 399 6.62 -15.18 -6.02
C GLY A 399 6.24 -16.59 -5.55
N PRO A 400 5.78 -16.78 -4.29
CA PRO A 400 5.50 -15.73 -3.30
C PRO A 400 6.79 -15.13 -2.75
N GLY A 401 6.67 -14.11 -1.90
CA GLY A 401 7.84 -13.44 -1.35
C GLY A 401 7.62 -12.72 -0.02
N VAL A 402 8.73 -12.25 0.55
CA VAL A 402 8.77 -11.55 1.83
C VAL A 402 9.18 -10.10 1.61
N ILE A 403 8.32 -9.18 2.03
CA ILE A 403 8.59 -7.75 2.13
C ILE A 403 9.52 -7.52 3.31
N GLN A 404 10.55 -6.70 3.11
CA GLN A 404 11.52 -6.34 4.14
C GLN A 404 11.99 -4.90 3.97
N GLY A 405 12.34 -4.26 5.08
CA GLY A 405 12.97 -2.94 5.09
C GLY A 405 14.43 -2.96 4.62
N GLN A 406 15.07 -1.80 4.47
CA GLN A 406 14.54 -0.47 4.80
C GLN A 406 13.71 0.13 3.68
N VAL A 407 12.46 0.46 4.01
CA VAL A 407 11.52 1.19 3.16
C VAL A 407 11.69 2.69 3.39
N ARG A 408 11.64 3.47 2.32
CA ARG A 408 11.62 4.94 2.35
C ARG A 408 10.36 5.44 1.68
N LEU A 409 9.57 6.25 2.39
CA LEU A 409 8.33 6.85 1.90
C LEU A 409 8.52 8.35 1.80
N SER A 410 8.65 8.84 0.56
CA SER A 410 9.03 10.21 0.27
C SER A 410 7.86 11.03 -0.25
N PHE A 411 7.74 12.25 0.27
CA PHE A 411 6.80 13.27 -0.18
C PHE A 411 7.57 14.43 -0.82
N THR A 412 7.06 15.00 -1.91
CA THR A 412 7.79 16.05 -2.64
C THR A 412 7.81 17.38 -1.89
N THR A 413 8.98 18.02 -1.80
CA THR A 413 9.14 19.39 -1.28
C THR A 413 8.76 20.45 -2.32
N LEU A 414 8.52 20.05 -3.58
CA LEU A 414 8.18 20.96 -4.68
C LEU A 414 6.79 21.62 -4.56
N LEU A 415 5.95 21.21 -3.59
CA LEU A 415 4.64 21.85 -3.39
C LEU A 415 4.74 23.10 -2.49
N PRO A 416 3.95 24.15 -2.74
CA PRO A 416 3.13 24.40 -3.94
C PRO A 416 3.98 24.91 -5.12
N TYR A 417 3.55 24.57 -6.34
CA TYR A 417 4.21 24.92 -7.60
C TYR A 417 3.25 25.63 -8.56
N PHE A 418 3.77 26.18 -9.66
CA PHE A 418 2.98 26.86 -10.70
C PHE A 418 3.23 26.23 -12.07
N LEU A 419 2.20 25.64 -12.68
CA LEU A 419 2.27 25.11 -14.04
C LEU A 419 2.05 26.20 -15.09
N ASN A 420 2.81 26.11 -16.17
CA ASN A 420 2.85 27.08 -17.25
C ASN A 420 2.75 26.34 -18.59
N GLN A 421 1.81 26.72 -19.45
CA GLN A 421 1.40 25.91 -20.61
C GLN A 421 1.25 26.75 -21.89
N THR A 422 2.13 26.48 -22.85
CA THR A 422 2.05 27.05 -24.20
C THR A 422 0.99 26.33 -25.05
N PRO A 423 0.37 27.01 -26.04
CA PRO A 423 0.57 28.42 -26.40
C PRO A 423 -0.24 29.41 -25.55
N ASN A 424 -0.98 28.95 -24.54
CA ASN A 424 -2.10 29.70 -23.97
C ASN A 424 -1.74 30.60 -22.77
N GLN A 425 -0.93 30.14 -21.81
CA GLN A 425 -0.78 30.76 -20.50
C GLN A 425 0.65 30.67 -19.96
N LEU A 426 1.27 31.82 -19.68
CA LEU A 426 2.56 31.96 -18.99
C LEU A 426 2.44 33.06 -17.91
N GLY A 427 2.67 32.73 -16.64
CA GLY A 427 2.60 33.64 -15.48
C GLY A 427 2.48 32.94 -14.12
N GLU A 428 2.21 33.72 -13.07
CA GLU A 428 1.89 33.23 -11.72
C GLU A 428 0.44 32.70 -11.66
N ILE A 429 0.14 31.67 -12.45
CA ILE A 429 -1.23 31.20 -12.70
C ILE A 429 -1.50 29.88 -11.96
N PHE A 430 -2.59 29.86 -11.19
CA PHE A 430 -3.21 28.67 -10.60
C PHE A 430 -4.45 28.31 -11.45
N TYR A 431 -4.35 27.34 -12.36
CA TYR A 431 -5.46 27.02 -13.27
C TYR A 431 -6.36 25.89 -12.73
N ASN A 432 -7.61 26.23 -12.43
CA ASN A 432 -8.67 25.25 -12.14
C ASN A 432 -10.07 25.80 -12.50
N PRO A 433 -10.71 25.23 -13.53
CA PRO A 433 -12.15 25.33 -13.74
C PRO A 433 -12.82 23.95 -13.77
N VAL A 434 -12.75 23.23 -12.65
CA VAL A 434 -13.52 22.02 -12.29
C VAL A 434 -13.21 20.72 -13.08
N LEU A 435 -12.76 20.77 -14.34
CA LEU A 435 -12.92 19.63 -15.26
C LEU A 435 -11.70 19.11 -16.05
N ASN A 436 -10.51 19.72 -15.99
CA ASN A 436 -9.24 19.09 -16.41
C ASN A 436 -8.06 19.95 -15.91
N LEU A 437 -7.01 19.30 -15.40
CA LEU A 437 -6.19 19.88 -14.33
C LEU A 437 -4.84 20.45 -14.79
N SER A 438 -4.44 21.56 -14.17
CA SER A 438 -3.07 22.12 -14.18
C SER A 438 -2.86 22.92 -12.88
N VAL A 439 -3.08 22.23 -11.76
CA VAL A 439 -3.22 22.84 -10.44
C VAL A 439 -1.89 22.81 -9.71
N GLY A 440 -1.49 23.94 -9.12
CA GLY A 440 -0.49 23.94 -8.05
C GLY A 440 -1.08 23.26 -6.82
N THR A 441 -0.88 21.95 -6.68
CA THR A 441 -1.34 21.24 -5.47
C THR A 441 -0.49 21.65 -4.28
N VAL A 442 -1.08 21.61 -3.09
CA VAL A 442 -0.38 21.85 -1.82
C VAL A 442 -0.67 20.71 -0.85
N TRP A 443 0.28 20.41 0.03
CA TRP A 443 0.08 19.40 1.05
C TRP A 443 -0.76 19.94 2.22
N GLY A 444 -1.50 19.05 2.88
CA GLY A 444 -2.19 19.39 4.11
C GLY A 444 -2.71 18.21 4.92
N SER A 445 -3.51 18.53 5.92
CA SER A 445 -4.22 17.54 6.73
C SER A 445 -5.60 18.06 7.13
N PHE A 446 -6.62 17.25 6.84
CA PHE A 446 -8.02 17.60 7.08
C PHE A 446 -8.89 16.35 7.30
N ASP A 447 -10.11 16.59 7.77
CA ASP A 447 -11.11 15.56 8.05
C ASP A 447 -12.52 16.02 7.60
N HIS A 448 -13.56 15.33 8.06
CA HIS A 448 -14.97 15.63 7.79
C HIS A 448 -15.52 16.80 8.63
N THR A 449 -14.72 17.43 9.51
CA THR A 449 -15.18 18.48 10.41
C THR A 449 -15.03 19.87 9.79
N ALA A 450 -15.74 20.85 10.34
CA ALA A 450 -15.66 22.25 9.91
C ALA A 450 -14.41 23.00 10.42
N LYS A 451 -13.32 22.28 10.74
CA LYS A 451 -12.03 22.90 11.08
C LYS A 451 -11.31 23.32 9.80
N PRO A 452 -10.57 24.45 9.80
CA PRO A 452 -9.65 24.76 8.71
C PRO A 452 -8.64 23.63 8.50
N PRO A 453 -8.36 23.21 7.26
CA PRO A 453 -7.23 22.35 6.94
C PRO A 453 -5.90 22.94 7.45
N ILE A 454 -5.01 22.07 7.93
CA ILE A 454 -3.60 22.42 8.15
C ILE A 454 -2.91 22.33 6.77
N ILE A 455 -2.07 23.31 6.43
CA ILE A 455 -1.38 23.42 5.15
C ILE A 455 0.14 23.31 5.39
N TYR A 456 0.85 22.62 4.49
CA TYR A 456 2.31 22.45 4.55
C TYR A 456 2.96 22.98 3.25
N PRO A 457 4.24 23.41 3.29
CA PRO A 457 5.18 23.34 4.42
C PRO A 457 4.82 24.26 5.59
N GLU A 458 4.98 23.75 6.82
CA GLU A 458 4.59 24.43 8.06
C GLU A 458 5.29 25.81 8.21
N TYR A 459 6.54 25.92 7.73
CA TYR A 459 7.32 27.16 7.76
C TYR A 459 6.80 28.29 6.86
N MET A 460 5.91 28.02 5.89
CA MET A 460 5.31 29.08 5.06
C MET A 460 4.05 29.70 5.69
N ASN A 461 3.44 29.05 6.69
CA ASN A 461 2.27 29.57 7.42
C ASN A 461 1.13 30.03 6.47
N LEU A 462 0.88 29.28 5.40
CA LEU A 462 -0.19 29.57 4.44
C LEU A 462 -1.57 29.30 5.04
N THR A 463 -2.52 30.17 4.75
CA THR A 463 -3.94 29.99 5.09
C THR A 463 -4.76 29.49 3.89
N VAL A 464 -5.98 29.03 4.14
CA VAL A 464 -6.95 28.72 3.07
C VAL A 464 -7.25 29.99 2.25
N GLU A 465 -7.37 31.12 2.93
CA GLU A 465 -7.61 32.44 2.35
C GLU A 465 -6.48 32.90 1.41
N ASP A 466 -5.22 32.54 1.69
CA ASP A 466 -4.09 32.81 0.78
C ASP A 466 -4.22 32.00 -0.52
N LEU A 467 -4.51 30.70 -0.41
CA LEU A 467 -4.66 29.79 -1.55
C LEU A 467 -5.86 30.19 -2.43
N LEU A 468 -7.01 30.47 -1.81
CA LEU A 468 -8.19 31.01 -2.50
C LEU A 468 -7.92 32.41 -3.07
N GLY A 469 -7.09 33.20 -2.40
CA GLY A 469 -6.61 34.50 -2.89
C GLY A 469 -5.82 34.37 -4.19
N LEU A 470 -4.87 33.44 -4.27
CA LEU A 470 -4.14 33.14 -5.51
C LEU A 470 -5.08 32.71 -6.64
N LEU A 471 -6.01 31.79 -6.38
CA LEU A 471 -7.04 31.35 -7.33
C LEU A 471 -7.94 32.51 -7.82
N SER A 472 -8.33 33.44 -6.94
CA SER A 472 -9.18 34.60 -7.28
C SER A 472 -8.48 35.66 -8.13
N ARG A 473 -7.14 35.73 -8.09
CA ARG A 473 -6.36 36.63 -8.98
C ARG A 473 -6.46 36.20 -10.44
N TYR A 474 -6.63 34.90 -10.71
CA TYR A 474 -6.81 34.36 -12.04
C TYR A 474 -8.15 34.79 -12.68
N THR A 475 -9.27 34.70 -11.97
CA THR A 475 -10.60 35.01 -12.54
C THR A 475 -10.78 36.48 -12.95
N ASN A 476 -9.90 37.37 -12.48
CA ASN A 476 -9.96 38.82 -12.73
C ASN A 476 -8.96 39.31 -13.78
N SER A 477 -8.05 38.45 -14.28
CA SER A 477 -7.00 38.84 -15.25
C SER A 477 -7.28 38.40 -16.70
N ILE A 478 -8.36 37.64 -16.94
CA ILE A 478 -8.77 37.20 -18.28
C ILE A 478 -9.59 38.30 -18.98
N PRO A 479 -9.19 38.78 -20.18
CA PRO A 479 -10.05 39.61 -21.03
C PRO A 479 -11.27 38.81 -21.51
N ARG A 480 -12.46 39.43 -21.48
CA ARG A 480 -13.71 38.83 -21.99
C ARG A 480 -13.76 38.78 -23.51
#